data_AF-A0A1B9MV32-F1
#
_entry.id   AF-A0A1B9MV32-F1
#
_cell.length_a   1.000
_cell.length_b   1.000
_cell.length_c   1.000
_cell.angle_alpha   90.00
_cell.angle_beta   90.00
_cell.angle_gamma   90.00
#
_symmetry.space_group_name_H-M   'P 1'
#
loop_
_entity.id
_entity.type
_entity.pdbx_description
1 polymer ?
#
loop_
_entity_poly.entity_id
_entity_poly.type
_entity_poly.pdbx_seq_one_letter_code
_entity_poly.pdbx_strand_id
1 'polypeptide(L)'
;MEIGYGRKTQPMAISLKKVTAIIRKQIDTTVQIELEGETIETTAEHPFYTKQGWKDAADLTEQDHIKTKNKKWYRVKRQNFLYTKKKVYTFEVEDWHTYFVGKLAWLVHNAKPCLSGIFKFIERYGIKSYKELKALVKGKGLQVHHFIEKRFANILGVNKREILSIVLTKEEHQIFTNAWRKAIPYGTKPTKELITKVAKEIYKYYPEILKVLKL
;
A
#
# COMPACT_ATOMS: atom_id res chain seq x y z
N MET A 1 18.04 -9.04 15.93
CA MET A 1 16.84 -9.21 15.07
C MET A 1 17.26 -8.83 13.67
N GLU A 2 17.56 -9.80 12.80
CA GLU A 2 17.97 -9.51 11.42
C GLU A 2 16.74 -9.25 10.55
N ILE A 3 16.63 -8.04 10.02
CA ILE A 3 15.49 -7.62 9.20
C ILE A 3 15.88 -7.86 7.74
N GLY A 4 15.30 -8.88 7.11
CA GLY A 4 15.37 -9.04 5.65
C GLY A 4 14.09 -8.49 5.00
N TYR A 5 14.11 -8.30 3.69
CA TYR A 5 12.97 -7.75 2.94
C TYR A 5 12.73 -8.59 1.66
N GLY A 6 11.59 -8.45 0.95
CA GLY A 6 11.37 -9.20 -0.31
C GLY A 6 10.35 -8.60 -1.29
N ARG A 7 10.67 -8.61 -2.61
CA ARG A 7 9.82 -8.06 -3.69
C ARG A 7 8.64 -8.96 -4.08
N LYS A 8 7.55 -8.35 -4.58
CA LYS A 8 6.31 -9.00 -5.02
C LYS A 8 6.40 -9.75 -6.36
N THR A 9 7.48 -9.61 -7.14
CA THR A 9 7.66 -10.31 -8.43
C THR A 9 9.16 -10.46 -8.79
N GLN A 10 9.67 -11.71 -8.72
CA GLN A 10 10.99 -12.24 -9.17
C GLN A 10 12.29 -11.67 -8.57
N PRO A 11 13.34 -12.52 -8.49
CA PRO A 11 13.63 -13.38 -7.33
C PRO A 11 13.73 -12.53 -6.04
N MET A 12 13.42 -13.10 -4.87
CA MET A 12 13.49 -12.38 -3.59
C MET A 12 14.91 -11.87 -3.31
N ALA A 13 15.22 -10.69 -3.81
CA ALA A 13 16.33 -9.88 -3.33
C ALA A 13 15.98 -9.56 -1.88
N ILE A 14 16.83 -10.03 -0.98
CA ILE A 14 16.77 -9.73 0.45
C ILE A 14 17.88 -8.73 0.69
N SER A 15 17.56 -7.59 1.31
CA SER A 15 18.55 -6.57 1.66
C SER A 15 18.43 -6.21 3.14
N LEU A 16 19.17 -5.21 3.60
CA LEU A 16 18.93 -4.50 4.85
C LEU A 16 18.43 -3.10 4.49
N LYS A 17 17.32 -2.64 5.06
CA LYS A 17 16.76 -1.30 4.82
C LYS A 17 16.59 -0.54 6.11
N LYS A 18 16.71 0.78 6.04
CA LYS A 18 16.53 1.61 7.22
C LYS A 18 15.06 1.63 7.61
N VAL A 19 14.78 1.51 8.91
CA VAL A 19 13.45 1.83 9.46
C VAL A 19 13.30 3.36 9.41
N THR A 20 12.33 3.85 8.64
CA THR A 20 12.12 5.29 8.42
C THR A 20 11.10 5.87 9.39
N ALA A 21 10.14 5.05 9.85
CA ALA A 21 9.15 5.46 10.83
C ALA A 21 8.69 4.28 11.70
N ILE A 22 8.30 4.59 12.93
CA ILE A 22 7.58 3.66 13.82
C ILE A 22 6.18 4.24 14.04
N ILE A 23 5.17 3.47 13.67
CA ILE A 23 3.77 3.83 13.83
C ILE A 23 3.20 3.03 14.98
N ARG A 24 2.54 3.73 15.90
CA ARG A 24 1.89 3.15 17.08
C ARG A 24 0.39 3.39 16.95
N LYS A 25 -0.42 2.35 17.19
CA LYS A 25 -1.88 2.46 17.17
C LYS A 25 -2.47 1.70 18.35
N GLN A 26 -3.52 2.23 18.96
CA GLN A 26 -4.41 1.44 19.81
C GLN A 26 -5.50 0.81 18.94
N ILE A 27 -5.68 -0.49 19.08
CA ILE A 27 -6.71 -1.26 18.40
C ILE A 27 -7.42 -2.16 19.41
N ASP A 28 -8.70 -2.38 19.18
CA ASP A 28 -9.58 -3.09 20.12
C ASP A 28 -9.65 -4.59 19.79
N THR A 29 -9.15 -4.97 18.62
CA THR A 29 -9.13 -6.34 18.11
C THR A 29 -7.81 -6.68 17.44
N THR A 30 -7.24 -7.83 17.78
CA THR A 30 -6.07 -8.44 17.12
C THR A 30 -6.38 -9.88 16.75
N VAL A 31 -5.63 -10.46 15.82
CA VAL A 31 -5.67 -11.88 15.51
C VAL A 31 -4.34 -12.52 15.87
N GLN A 32 -4.41 -13.65 16.57
CA GLN A 32 -3.28 -14.54 16.81
C GLN A 32 -3.29 -15.65 15.78
N ILE A 33 -2.18 -15.83 15.08
CA ILE A 33 -1.97 -16.87 14.09
C ILE A 33 -0.94 -17.83 14.65
N GLU A 34 -1.34 -19.07 14.87
CA GLU A 34 -0.44 -20.14 15.25
C GLU A 34 0.16 -20.77 13.99
N LEU A 35 1.49 -20.82 13.95
CA LEU A 35 2.29 -21.37 12.88
C LEU A 35 3.19 -22.49 13.45
N GLU A 36 4.34 -22.75 12.81
CA GLU A 36 5.25 -23.81 13.22
C GLU A 36 6.00 -23.47 14.51
N GLY A 37 5.39 -23.77 15.67
CA GLY A 37 6.00 -23.54 16.98
C GLY A 37 6.12 -22.05 17.36
N GLU A 38 5.44 -21.18 16.62
CA GLU A 38 5.42 -19.73 16.85
C GLU A 38 3.99 -19.20 16.69
N THR A 39 3.62 -18.27 17.57
CA THR A 39 2.37 -17.51 17.47
C THR A 39 2.68 -16.07 17.15
N ILE A 40 2.08 -15.55 16.07
CA ILE A 40 2.17 -14.13 15.69
C ILE A 40 0.85 -13.47 16.05
N GLU A 41 0.91 -12.38 16.79
CA GLU A 41 -0.24 -11.51 17.00
C GLU A 41 -0.14 -10.28 16.10
N THR A 42 -1.21 -9.98 15.36
CA THR A 42 -1.25 -8.86 14.42
C THR A 42 -2.65 -8.26 14.28
N THR A 43 -2.79 -7.19 13.50
CA THR A 43 -4.10 -6.65 13.13
C THR A 43 -4.77 -7.54 12.08
N ALA A 44 -6.11 -7.61 12.09
CA ALA A 44 -6.90 -8.39 11.12
C ALA A 44 -6.51 -8.13 9.65
N GLU A 45 -6.26 -6.86 9.30
CA GLU A 45 -5.95 -6.45 7.92
C GLU A 45 -4.47 -6.63 7.55
N HIS A 46 -3.66 -7.29 8.38
CA HIS A 46 -2.23 -7.41 8.11
C HIS A 46 -1.96 -8.55 7.11
N PRO A 47 -1.49 -8.26 5.90
CA PRO A 47 -1.34 -9.28 4.87
C PRO A 47 -0.10 -10.17 5.08
N PHE A 48 -0.31 -11.47 4.92
CA PHE A 48 0.74 -12.50 4.84
C PHE A 48 0.87 -13.01 3.41
N TYR A 49 2.08 -13.42 3.01
CA TYR A 49 2.30 -14.00 1.70
C TYR A 49 2.04 -15.51 1.69
N THR A 50 0.98 -15.92 1.01
CA THR A 50 0.56 -17.30 0.80
C THR A 50 0.93 -17.82 -0.59
N LYS A 51 0.66 -19.11 -0.86
CA LYS A 51 0.87 -19.71 -2.19
C LYS A 51 -0.03 -19.08 -3.27
N GLN A 52 -1.18 -18.53 -2.86
CA GLN A 52 -2.15 -17.88 -3.74
C GLN A 52 -1.93 -16.36 -3.87
N GLY A 53 -0.99 -15.79 -3.11
CA GLY A 53 -0.71 -14.35 -3.13
C GLY A 53 -0.77 -13.74 -1.73
N TRP A 54 -1.10 -12.46 -1.64
CA TRP A 54 -1.26 -11.81 -0.34
C TRP A 54 -2.67 -12.04 0.18
N LYS A 55 -2.77 -12.38 1.46
CA LYS A 55 -4.04 -12.62 2.14
C LYS A 55 -4.01 -11.97 3.51
N ASP A 56 -5.09 -11.29 3.89
CA ASP A 56 -5.20 -10.61 5.17
C ASP A 56 -5.20 -11.62 6.32
N ALA A 57 -4.71 -11.19 7.49
CA ALA A 57 -4.55 -12.05 8.65
C ALA A 57 -5.89 -12.69 9.05
N ALA A 58 -6.99 -11.95 9.00
CA ALA A 58 -8.33 -12.46 9.31
C ALA A 58 -8.88 -13.48 8.30
N ASP A 59 -8.33 -13.51 7.09
CA ASP A 59 -8.81 -14.38 6.02
C ASP A 59 -8.00 -15.69 5.91
N LEU A 60 -6.87 -15.83 6.62
CA LEU A 60 -6.09 -17.07 6.52
C LEU A 60 -6.85 -18.25 7.12
N THR A 61 -6.72 -19.40 6.47
CA THR A 61 -7.31 -20.66 6.93
C THR A 61 -6.22 -21.69 7.16
N GLU A 62 -6.57 -22.81 7.78
CA GLU A 62 -5.65 -23.94 8.00
C GLU A 62 -5.14 -24.61 6.71
N GLN A 63 -5.67 -24.22 5.56
CA GLN A 63 -5.21 -24.67 4.24
C GLN A 63 -4.09 -23.76 3.70
N ASP A 64 -3.97 -22.54 4.21
CA ASP A 64 -2.97 -21.58 3.77
C ASP A 64 -1.58 -21.93 4.30
N HIS A 65 -0.58 -21.62 3.49
CA HIS A 65 0.83 -21.76 3.84
C HIS A 65 1.52 -20.41 3.72
N ILE A 66 2.27 -20.01 4.74
CA ILE A 66 2.97 -18.73 4.78
C ILE A 66 4.46 -18.93 4.45
N LYS A 67 5.01 -18.01 3.66
CA LYS A 67 6.41 -18.03 3.24
C LYS A 67 7.35 -17.40 4.27
N THR A 68 8.48 -18.04 4.50
CA THR A 68 9.58 -17.53 5.35
C THR A 68 10.74 -16.94 4.54
N LYS A 69 11.65 -16.21 5.20
CA LYS A 69 12.92 -15.71 4.62
C LYS A 69 13.72 -16.81 3.92
N ASN A 70 13.73 -18.02 4.48
CA ASN A 70 14.44 -19.19 3.95
C ASN A 70 13.69 -19.87 2.79
N LYS A 71 12.66 -19.23 2.23
CA LYS A 71 11.81 -19.72 1.13
C LYS A 71 11.01 -21.00 1.48
N LYS A 72 10.98 -21.40 2.76
CA LYS A 72 10.15 -22.50 3.25
C LYS A 72 8.71 -22.05 3.44
N TRP A 73 7.79 -22.98 3.27
CA TRP A 73 6.35 -22.80 3.44
C TRP A 73 5.89 -23.54 4.69
N TYR A 74 5.14 -22.88 5.57
CA TYR A 74 4.56 -23.50 6.75
C TYR A 74 3.07 -23.26 6.81
N ARG A 75 2.32 -24.29 7.23
CA ARG A 75 0.86 -24.26 7.30
C ARG A 75 0.39 -23.40 8.48
N VAL A 76 -0.70 -22.68 8.29
CA VAL A 76 -1.44 -22.07 9.42
C VAL A 76 -2.06 -23.19 10.25
N LYS A 77 -1.76 -23.23 11.54
CA LYS A 77 -2.30 -24.25 12.46
C LYS A 77 -3.62 -23.82 13.08
N ARG A 78 -3.72 -22.55 13.47
CA ARG A 78 -4.90 -22.01 14.16
C ARG A 78 -4.97 -20.49 14.03
N GLN A 79 -6.18 -19.96 14.16
CA GLN A 79 -6.41 -18.54 14.37
C GLN A 79 -7.26 -18.28 15.60
N ASN A 80 -6.98 -17.18 16.29
CA ASN A 80 -7.77 -16.74 17.43
C ASN A 80 -7.93 -15.21 17.43
N PHE A 81 -9.16 -14.72 17.46
CA PHE A 81 -9.44 -13.29 17.55
C PHE A 81 -9.48 -12.86 19.02
N LEU A 82 -8.73 -11.82 19.35
CA LEU A 82 -8.68 -11.23 20.68
C LEU A 82 -9.33 -9.85 20.65
N TYR A 83 -10.39 -9.68 21.42
CA TYR A 83 -11.16 -8.43 21.51
C TYR A 83 -10.76 -7.63 22.75
N THR A 84 -9.47 -7.26 22.81
CA THR A 84 -8.92 -6.50 23.93
C THR A 84 -8.14 -5.30 23.39
N LYS A 85 -8.27 -4.14 24.07
CA LYS A 85 -7.51 -2.93 23.70
C LYS A 85 -6.02 -3.18 23.85
N LYS A 86 -5.30 -3.14 22.74
CA LYS A 86 -3.84 -3.33 22.68
C LYS A 86 -3.16 -2.23 21.88
N LYS A 87 -1.94 -1.91 22.29
CA LYS A 87 -1.04 -1.08 21.50
C LYS A 87 -0.32 -1.98 20.50
N VAL A 88 -0.57 -1.75 19.22
CA VAL A 88 0.13 -2.41 18.12
C VAL A 88 1.17 -1.46 17.52
N TYR A 89 2.23 -2.06 17.00
CA TYR A 89 3.35 -1.36 16.40
C TYR A 89 3.51 -1.86 14.97
N THR A 90 3.64 -0.93 14.03
CA THR A 90 4.17 -1.24 12.70
C THR A 90 5.31 -0.27 12.40
N PHE A 91 6.13 -0.60 11.42
CA PHE A 91 7.23 0.24 11.01
C PHE A 91 7.27 0.37 9.49
N GLU A 92 7.73 1.54 9.05
CA GLU A 92 8.00 1.79 7.65
C GLU A 92 9.47 1.57 7.38
N VAL A 93 9.73 1.01 6.20
CA VAL A 93 11.07 0.65 5.78
C VAL A 93 11.34 1.36 4.47
N GLU A 94 12.57 1.83 4.30
CA GLU A 94 12.97 2.59 3.14
C GLU A 94 12.81 1.76 1.86
N ASP A 95 12.23 2.39 0.84
CA ASP A 95 11.94 1.85 -0.51
C ASP A 95 10.95 0.67 -0.59
N TRP A 96 10.78 -0.11 0.48
CA TRP A 96 10.05 -1.37 0.47
C TRP A 96 8.86 -1.32 1.43
N HIS A 97 7.87 -2.17 1.21
CA HIS A 97 6.68 -2.24 2.07
C HIS A 97 6.45 -3.65 2.63
N THR A 98 7.44 -4.51 2.49
CA THR A 98 7.46 -5.89 2.94
C THR A 98 8.64 -6.10 3.86
N TYR A 99 8.42 -6.86 4.92
CA TYR A 99 9.46 -7.16 5.91
C TYR A 99 9.19 -8.52 6.54
N PHE A 100 10.19 -9.06 7.24
CA PHE A 100 10.04 -10.29 8.00
C PHE A 100 9.76 -10.01 9.47
N VAL A 101 8.85 -10.78 10.06
CA VAL A 101 8.51 -10.74 11.49
C VAL A 101 8.69 -12.10 12.16
N GLY A 102 8.84 -12.11 13.48
CA GLY A 102 8.95 -13.34 14.26
C GLY A 102 10.29 -14.06 14.11
N LYS A 103 10.45 -15.12 14.90
CA LYS A 103 11.64 -15.97 14.97
C LYS A 103 11.90 -16.68 13.66
N LEU A 104 10.84 -17.12 12.98
CA LEU A 104 10.96 -17.80 11.69
C LEU A 104 10.97 -16.85 10.49
N ALA A 105 11.00 -15.53 10.72
CA ALA A 105 11.09 -14.50 9.69
C ALA A 105 10.01 -14.67 8.61
N TRP A 106 8.76 -14.46 9.01
CA TRP A 106 7.55 -14.56 8.19
C TRP A 106 7.36 -13.34 7.30
N LEU A 107 7.13 -13.55 6.00
CA LEU A 107 7.00 -12.44 5.05
C LEU A 107 5.64 -11.77 5.17
N VAL A 108 5.65 -10.54 5.68
CA VAL A 108 4.46 -9.69 5.84
C VAL A 108 4.57 -8.42 5.01
N HIS A 109 3.44 -7.76 4.80
CA HIS A 109 3.38 -6.47 4.10
C HIS A 109 2.68 -5.43 4.99
N ASN A 110 3.13 -4.18 4.92
CA ASN A 110 2.41 -3.06 5.52
C ASN A 110 0.97 -3.01 4.99
N ALA A 111 -0.01 -3.15 5.88
CA ALA A 111 -1.46 -3.35 5.66
C ALA A 111 -2.22 -2.22 4.93
N LYS A 112 -1.53 -1.25 4.34
CA LYS A 112 -2.16 -0.23 3.49
C LYS A 112 -2.06 -0.69 2.04
N PRO A 113 -2.99 -0.28 1.15
CA PRO A 113 -3.00 -0.77 -0.22
C PRO A 113 -1.60 -0.69 -0.80
N CYS A 114 -1.02 -1.88 -0.95
CA CYS A 114 0.26 -2.15 -1.55
C CYS A 114 0.12 -1.79 -3.02
N LEU A 115 0.33 -0.53 -3.38
CA LEU A 115 0.38 -0.14 -4.77
C LEU A 115 1.79 -0.38 -5.32
N SER A 116 2.41 -1.53 -5.04
CA SER A 116 3.69 -1.88 -5.68
C SER A 116 3.59 -1.96 -7.21
N GLY A 117 2.36 -2.09 -7.75
CA GLY A 117 2.06 -1.89 -9.17
C GLY A 117 2.31 -0.46 -9.66
N ILE A 118 2.08 0.55 -8.80
CA ILE A 118 2.35 1.96 -9.12
C ILE A 118 3.79 2.20 -9.50
N PHE A 119 4.75 1.67 -8.74
CA PHE A 119 6.16 1.85 -9.05
C PHE A 119 6.52 1.26 -10.42
N LYS A 120 5.95 0.10 -10.79
CA LYS A 120 6.13 -0.46 -12.13
C LYS A 120 5.55 0.44 -13.22
N PHE A 121 4.41 1.09 -12.96
CA PHE A 121 3.82 2.03 -13.90
C PHE A 121 4.59 3.34 -13.99
N ILE A 122 5.15 3.84 -12.89
CA ILE A 122 6.06 5.01 -12.90
C ILE A 122 7.33 4.68 -13.68
N GLU A 123 7.96 3.52 -13.43
CA GLU A 123 9.15 3.09 -14.19
C GLU A 123 8.85 2.93 -15.68
N ARG A 124 7.69 2.35 -16.03
CA ARG A 124 7.34 2.04 -17.42
C ARG A 124 6.81 3.23 -18.23
N TYR A 125 5.97 4.08 -17.61
CA TYR A 125 5.24 5.14 -18.30
C TYR A 125 5.60 6.55 -17.80
N GLY A 126 6.23 6.64 -16.63
CA GLY A 126 6.52 7.90 -15.97
C GLY A 126 5.28 8.59 -15.40
N ILE A 127 5.53 9.76 -14.81
CA ILE A 127 4.51 10.74 -14.46
C ILE A 127 4.49 11.78 -15.59
N LYS A 128 3.32 11.98 -16.21
CA LYS A 128 3.14 12.89 -17.35
C LYS A 128 1.75 13.52 -17.33
N SER A 129 1.46 14.36 -18.32
CA SER A 129 0.09 14.86 -18.49
C SER A 129 -0.90 13.74 -18.82
N TYR A 130 -2.18 13.94 -18.50
CA TYR A 130 -3.24 12.99 -18.84
C TYR A 130 -3.24 12.63 -20.34
N LYS A 131 -3.05 13.63 -21.21
CA LYS A 131 -3.07 13.46 -22.66
C LYS A 131 -1.99 12.50 -23.13
N GLU A 132 -0.75 12.69 -22.65
CA GLU A 132 0.39 11.83 -23.02
C GLU A 132 0.18 10.40 -22.54
N LEU A 133 -0.17 10.20 -21.27
CA LEU A 133 -0.38 8.86 -20.73
C LEU A 133 -1.54 8.15 -21.42
N LYS A 134 -2.62 8.87 -21.75
CA LYS A 134 -3.78 8.29 -22.42
C LYS A 134 -3.44 7.77 -23.82
N ALA A 135 -2.56 8.46 -24.55
CA ALA A 135 -2.03 7.99 -25.82
C ALA A 135 -1.20 6.70 -25.64
N LEU A 136 -0.34 6.65 -24.63
CA LEU A 136 0.56 5.52 -24.37
C LEU A 136 -0.14 4.23 -23.92
N VAL A 137 -1.31 4.35 -23.28
CA VAL A 137 -2.04 3.19 -22.72
C VAL A 137 -3.29 2.81 -23.50
N LYS A 138 -3.53 3.42 -24.66
CA LYS A 138 -4.68 3.11 -25.51
C LYS A 138 -4.70 1.61 -25.85
N GLY A 139 -5.83 0.95 -25.60
CA GLY A 139 -6.03 -0.48 -25.88
C GLY A 139 -5.39 -1.44 -24.87
N LYS A 140 -4.71 -0.96 -23.81
CA LYS A 140 -3.98 -1.83 -22.86
C LYS A 140 -4.79 -2.23 -21.61
N GLY A 141 -6.07 -1.86 -21.54
CA GLY A 141 -6.92 -2.08 -20.35
C GLY A 141 -6.52 -1.26 -19.11
N LEU A 142 -5.57 -0.33 -19.24
CA LEU A 142 -5.09 0.53 -18.15
C LEU A 142 -5.83 1.88 -18.11
N GLN A 143 -5.81 2.50 -16.93
CA GLN A 143 -6.44 3.79 -16.68
C GLN A 143 -5.40 4.86 -16.36
N VAL A 144 -5.78 6.12 -16.56
CA VAL A 144 -4.94 7.28 -16.25
C VAL A 144 -5.62 8.06 -15.13
N HIS A 145 -4.94 8.14 -14.00
CA HIS A 145 -5.41 8.82 -12.79
C HIS A 145 -4.75 10.19 -12.68
N HIS A 146 -5.54 11.23 -12.46
CA HIS A 146 -5.02 12.57 -12.18
C HIS A 146 -4.64 12.66 -10.70
N PHE A 147 -3.42 13.07 -10.37
CA PHE A 147 -3.03 13.19 -8.96
C PHE A 147 -3.91 14.17 -8.19
N ILE A 148 -4.28 15.27 -8.82
CA ILE A 148 -5.32 16.15 -8.32
C ILE A 148 -6.55 15.97 -9.21
N GLU A 149 -7.72 15.71 -8.62
CA GLU A 149 -8.94 15.55 -9.42
C GLU A 149 -9.23 16.80 -10.26
N LYS A 150 -9.61 16.58 -11.53
CA LYS A 150 -9.87 17.63 -12.53
C LYS A 150 -10.87 18.70 -12.07
N ARG A 151 -11.77 18.38 -11.14
CA ARG A 151 -12.75 19.33 -10.56
C ARG A 151 -12.10 20.43 -9.71
N PHE A 152 -10.90 20.21 -9.19
CA PHE A 152 -10.16 21.20 -8.39
C PHE A 152 -9.28 22.13 -9.23
N ALA A 153 -9.17 21.89 -10.54
CA ALA A 153 -8.25 22.62 -11.42
C ALA A 153 -8.45 24.14 -11.37
N ASN A 154 -9.71 24.59 -11.40
CA ASN A 154 -10.06 26.01 -11.34
C ASN A 154 -9.67 26.64 -9.99
N ILE A 155 -9.84 25.91 -8.89
CA ILE A 155 -9.51 26.38 -7.52
C ILE A 155 -8.01 26.53 -7.35
N LEU A 156 -7.22 25.63 -7.96
CA LEU A 156 -5.77 25.65 -7.88
C LEU A 156 -5.10 26.54 -8.93
N GLY A 157 -5.86 27.07 -9.88
CA GLY A 157 -5.32 27.85 -11.01
C GLY A 157 -4.46 27.01 -11.96
N VAL A 158 -4.73 25.70 -12.08
CA VAL A 158 -3.96 24.79 -12.93
C VAL A 158 -4.72 24.43 -14.20
N ASN A 159 -4.00 24.32 -15.31
CA ASN A 159 -4.57 23.87 -16.57
C ASN A 159 -4.99 22.39 -16.46
N LYS A 160 -6.28 22.11 -16.69
CA LYS A 160 -6.85 20.75 -16.66
C LYS A 160 -6.10 19.74 -17.54
N ARG A 161 -5.45 20.20 -18.62
CA ARG A 161 -4.69 19.35 -19.55
C ARG A 161 -3.27 19.03 -19.06
N GLU A 162 -2.74 19.83 -18.15
CA GLU A 162 -1.37 19.71 -17.63
C GLU A 162 -1.32 19.07 -16.24
N ILE A 163 -2.48 18.69 -15.69
CA ILE A 163 -2.52 17.99 -14.41
C ILE A 163 -1.72 16.69 -14.53
N LEU A 164 -0.69 16.61 -13.71
CA LEU A 164 0.18 15.45 -13.61
C LEU A 164 -0.64 14.22 -13.21
N SER A 165 -0.36 13.14 -13.92
CA SER A 165 -1.14 11.93 -13.90
C SER A 165 -0.23 10.70 -13.84
N ILE A 166 -0.84 9.56 -13.54
CA ILE A 166 -0.19 8.26 -13.48
C ILE A 166 -1.04 7.18 -14.15
N VAL A 167 -0.38 6.16 -14.70
CA VAL A 167 -1.04 4.96 -15.21
C VAL A 167 -1.29 3.98 -14.07
N LEU A 168 -2.50 3.41 -14.02
CA LEU A 168 -2.94 2.46 -13.00
C LEU A 168 -3.79 1.35 -13.62
N THR A 169 -3.97 0.23 -12.90
CA THR A 169 -5.11 -0.66 -13.19
C THR A 169 -6.43 0.01 -12.81
N LYS A 170 -7.55 -0.59 -13.21
CA LYS A 170 -8.89 -0.11 -12.85
C LYS A 170 -9.11 -0.13 -11.33
N GLU A 171 -8.65 -1.19 -10.68
CA GLU A 171 -8.77 -1.40 -9.23
C GLU A 171 -7.95 -0.35 -8.47
N GLU A 172 -6.70 -0.14 -8.89
CA GLU A 172 -5.80 0.87 -8.31
C GLU A 172 -6.33 2.29 -8.51
N HIS A 173 -6.87 2.60 -9.70
CA HIS A 173 -7.52 3.90 -9.96
C HIS A 173 -8.70 4.13 -9.03
N GLN A 174 -9.50 3.09 -8.76
CA GLN A 174 -10.66 3.19 -7.89
C GLN A 174 -10.27 3.51 -6.44
N ILE A 175 -9.14 2.98 -5.95
CA ILE A 175 -8.63 3.28 -4.61
C ILE A 175 -8.42 4.79 -4.41
N PHE A 176 -7.71 5.45 -5.32
CA PHE A 176 -7.48 6.90 -5.22
C PHE A 176 -8.73 7.72 -5.44
N THR A 177 -9.56 7.33 -6.41
CA THR A 177 -10.84 8.00 -6.66
C THR A 177 -11.73 7.96 -5.43
N ASN A 178 -11.80 6.81 -4.74
CA ASN A 178 -12.57 6.67 -3.50
C ASN A 178 -11.96 7.48 -2.37
N ALA A 179 -10.63 7.52 -2.24
CA ALA A 179 -9.95 8.31 -1.22
C ALA A 179 -10.24 9.81 -1.37
N TRP A 180 -10.15 10.34 -2.60
CA TRP A 180 -10.49 11.73 -2.90
C TRP A 180 -11.95 12.05 -2.63
N ARG A 181 -12.89 11.20 -3.08
CA ARG A 181 -14.33 11.38 -2.84
C ARG A 181 -14.69 11.34 -1.37
N LYS A 182 -14.06 10.45 -0.60
CA LYS A 182 -14.27 10.34 0.85
C LYS A 182 -13.75 11.58 1.59
N ALA A 183 -12.57 12.07 1.20
CA ALA A 183 -11.97 13.24 1.83
C ALA A 183 -12.65 14.56 1.44
N ILE A 184 -13.08 14.69 0.19
CA ILE A 184 -13.77 15.87 -0.34
C ILE A 184 -14.97 15.41 -1.19
N PRO A 185 -16.16 15.28 -0.60
CA PRO A 185 -17.37 14.87 -1.32
C PRO A 185 -17.74 15.81 -2.48
N TYR A 186 -18.54 15.34 -3.43
CA TYR A 186 -19.12 16.21 -4.47
C TYR A 186 -20.05 17.26 -3.85
N GLY A 187 -20.15 18.43 -4.50
CA GLY A 187 -20.95 19.56 -4.00
C GLY A 187 -20.24 20.44 -2.96
N THR A 188 -19.08 20.02 -2.45
CA THR A 188 -18.28 20.84 -1.54
C THR A 188 -17.48 21.93 -2.29
N LYS A 189 -17.20 23.04 -1.61
CA LYS A 189 -16.33 24.13 -2.08
C LYS A 189 -15.04 24.17 -1.24
N PRO A 190 -14.07 23.29 -1.49
CA PRO A 190 -12.85 23.22 -0.68
C PRO A 190 -11.93 24.42 -0.95
N THR A 191 -11.12 24.80 0.04
CA THR A 191 -10.03 25.76 -0.17
C THR A 191 -8.81 25.10 -0.79
N LYS A 192 -7.89 25.91 -1.33
CA LYS A 192 -6.60 25.43 -1.87
C LYS A 192 -5.80 24.68 -0.80
N GLU A 193 -5.78 25.19 0.43
CA GLU A 193 -5.07 24.59 1.56
C GLU A 193 -5.65 23.20 1.91
N LEU A 194 -6.98 23.06 1.90
CA LEU A 194 -7.63 21.77 2.15
C LEU A 194 -7.29 20.76 1.05
N ILE A 195 -7.35 21.16 -0.23
CA ILE A 195 -7.01 20.28 -1.35
C ILE A 195 -5.56 19.81 -1.23
N THR A 196 -4.63 20.72 -0.93
CA THR A 196 -3.22 20.39 -0.72
C THR A 196 -3.02 19.44 0.47
N LYS A 197 -3.69 19.70 1.60
CA LYS A 197 -3.62 18.83 2.79
C LYS A 197 -4.13 17.42 2.49
N VAL A 198 -5.25 17.31 1.77
CA VAL A 198 -5.83 16.03 1.38
C VAL A 198 -4.93 15.29 0.38
N ALA A 199 -4.35 15.98 -0.60
CA ALA A 199 -3.37 15.40 -1.51
C ALA A 199 -2.18 14.80 -0.74
N LYS A 200 -1.60 15.55 0.22
CA LYS A 200 -0.52 15.06 1.08
C LYS A 200 -0.92 13.79 1.83
N GLU A 201 -2.12 13.76 2.39
CA GLU A 201 -2.62 12.61 3.14
C GLU A 201 -2.92 11.38 2.27
N ILE A 202 -3.47 11.57 1.07
CA ILE A 202 -3.75 10.48 0.11
C ILE A 202 -2.43 9.88 -0.41
N TYR A 203 -1.44 10.73 -0.67
CA TYR A 203 -0.16 10.32 -1.26
C TYR A 203 0.99 10.17 -0.26
N LYS A 204 0.73 10.20 1.06
CA LYS A 204 1.78 10.18 2.10
C LYS A 204 2.76 9.02 2.04
N TYR A 205 2.35 7.90 1.43
CA TYR A 205 3.17 6.69 1.28
C TYR A 205 3.83 6.59 -0.10
N TYR A 206 3.73 7.64 -0.91
CA TYR A 206 4.30 7.72 -2.26
C TYR A 206 5.14 8.99 -2.38
N PRO A 207 6.34 9.01 -1.76
CA PRO A 207 7.19 10.21 -1.72
C PRO A 207 7.54 10.74 -3.11
N GLU A 208 7.69 9.86 -4.11
CA GLU A 208 7.90 10.25 -5.50
C GLU A 208 6.75 11.08 -6.08
N ILE A 209 5.50 10.75 -5.72
CA ILE A 209 4.32 11.52 -6.14
C ILE A 209 4.33 12.88 -5.44
N LEU A 210 4.57 12.92 -4.13
CA LEU A 210 4.62 14.18 -3.37
C LEU A 210 5.71 15.13 -3.88
N LYS A 211 6.90 14.59 -4.13
CA LYS A 211 8.04 15.31 -4.71
C LYS A 211 7.68 15.96 -6.05
N VAL A 212 7.02 15.21 -6.92
CA VAL A 212 6.59 15.70 -8.24
C VAL A 212 5.49 16.75 -8.15
N LEU A 213 4.57 16.61 -7.19
CA LEU A 213 3.52 17.60 -6.92
C LEU A 213 4.01 18.86 -6.21
N LYS A 214 5.27 18.87 -5.74
CA LYS A 214 5.85 19.94 -4.91
C LYS A 214 5.03 20.20 -3.64
N LEU A 215 4.53 19.12 -3.03
CA LEU A 215 3.71 19.15 -1.82
C LEU A 215 4.49 18.59 -0.62
#